data_AF-A0A534CFJ3-F1
#
_entry.id   AF-A0A534CFJ3-F1
#
_cell.length_a   1.000
_cell.length_b   1.000
_cell.length_c   1.000
_cell.angle_alpha   90.00
_cell.angle_beta   90.00
_cell.angle_gamma   90.00
#
_symmetry.space_group_name_H-M   'P 1'
#
loop_
_entity.id
_entity.type
_entity.pdbx_description
1 polymer ?
#
loop_
_entity_poly.entity_id
_entity_poly.type
_entity_poly.pdbx_seq_one_letter_code
_entity_poly.pdbx_strand_id
1 'polypeptide(L)'
;MPRACQTGFTLIEVTVALAIFALCIGALYEEFGGALRRSERVRDREQALLFAQSLLAQLRVSPAPWAASTSGRSTDGWWWREDVAPFDAGTDARNPWKAFAVTVRVRRDAVGAREVALKSVELAKTAP
;
A
#
# COMPACT_ATOMS: atom_id res chain seq x y z
N MET A 1 20.51 71.21 -6.08
CA MET A 1 19.74 70.15 -6.75
C MET A 1 20.48 68.84 -6.56
N PRO A 2 19.99 67.91 -5.72
CA PRO A 2 20.68 66.63 -5.53
C PRO A 2 20.43 65.75 -6.76
N ARG A 3 21.50 65.32 -7.42
CA ARG A 3 21.43 64.32 -8.49
C ARG A 3 21.18 62.96 -7.84
N ALA A 4 20.02 62.36 -8.11
CA ALA A 4 19.76 60.98 -7.75
C ALA A 4 20.82 60.09 -8.40
N CYS A 5 21.56 59.35 -7.58
CA CYS A 5 22.56 58.41 -8.03
C CYS A 5 21.82 57.27 -8.75
N GLN A 6 21.90 57.21 -10.07
CA GLN A 6 21.44 56.05 -10.81
C GLN A 6 22.48 54.94 -10.62
N THR A 7 22.30 54.13 -9.58
CA THR A 7 23.04 52.88 -9.39
C THR A 7 22.52 51.87 -10.39
N GLY A 8 23.07 51.92 -11.61
CA GLY A 8 22.80 50.96 -12.65
C GLY A 8 23.29 49.57 -12.23
N PHE A 9 22.36 48.60 -12.15
CA PHE A 9 22.65 47.17 -12.28
C PHE A 9 21.39 46.33 -12.59
N THR A 10 20.45 46.90 -13.36
CA THR A 10 19.14 46.27 -13.62
C THR A 10 19.22 45.00 -14.48
N LEU A 11 20.28 44.80 -15.27
CA LEU A 11 20.42 43.60 -16.12
C LEU A 11 20.96 42.39 -15.36
N ILE A 12 22.00 42.57 -14.54
CA ILE A 12 22.57 41.46 -13.76
C ILE A 12 21.57 41.00 -12.70
N GLU A 13 20.81 41.92 -12.10
CA GLU A 13 19.83 41.62 -11.07
C GLU A 13 18.68 40.77 -11.62
N VAL A 14 18.10 41.14 -12.76
CA VAL A 14 17.05 40.34 -13.41
C VAL A 14 17.61 38.99 -13.87
N THR A 15 18.85 38.94 -14.36
CA THR A 15 19.48 37.68 -14.79
C THR A 15 19.75 36.75 -13.61
N VAL A 16 20.28 37.27 -12.51
CA VAL A 16 20.52 36.52 -11.27
C VAL A 16 19.20 36.08 -10.65
N ALA A 17 18.18 36.95 -10.62
CA ALA A 17 16.85 36.60 -10.15
C ALA A 17 16.22 35.49 -11.01
N LEU A 18 16.35 35.56 -12.34
CA LEU A 18 15.90 34.51 -13.25
C LEU A 18 16.67 33.20 -13.05
N ALA A 19 17.99 33.28 -12.82
CA ALA A 19 18.82 32.10 -12.54
C ALA A 19 18.38 31.41 -11.24
N ILE A 20 18.19 32.18 -10.15
CA ILE A 20 17.68 31.65 -8.88
C ILE A 20 16.28 31.07 -9.07
N PHE A 21 15.40 31.77 -9.78
CA PHE A 21 14.05 31.31 -10.07
C PHE A 21 14.03 29.98 -10.84
N ALA A 22 14.87 29.84 -11.86
CA ALA A 22 15.01 28.60 -12.62
C ALA A 22 15.51 27.44 -11.74
N LEU A 23 16.46 27.69 -10.84
CA LEU A 23 16.94 26.69 -9.88
C LEU A 23 15.82 26.27 -8.90
N CYS A 24 15.07 27.22 -8.36
CA CYS A 24 13.93 26.96 -7.49
C CYS A 24 12.85 26.12 -8.18
N ILE A 25 12.52 26.45 -9.43
CA ILE A 25 11.57 25.66 -10.23
C ILE A 25 12.07 24.23 -10.43
N GLY A 26 13.35 24.05 -10.75
CA GLY A 26 13.94 22.71 -10.91
C GLY A 26 13.78 21.86 -9.65
N ALA A 27 14.11 22.43 -8.48
CA ALA A 27 13.94 21.76 -7.19
C ALA A 27 12.46 21.41 -6.91
N LEU A 28 11.53 22.33 -7.18
CA LEU A 28 10.09 22.10 -7.01
C LEU A 28 9.59 20.96 -7.89
N TYR A 29 9.99 20.92 -9.17
CA TYR A 29 9.57 19.86 -10.08
C TYR A 29 10.02 18.47 -9.63
N GLU A 30 11.23 18.37 -9.06
CA GLU A 30 11.73 17.12 -8.51
C GLU A 30 10.87 16.63 -7.33
N GLU A 31 10.54 17.53 -6.41
CA GLU A 31 9.68 17.22 -5.26
C GLU A 31 8.27 16.82 -5.68
N PHE A 32 7.66 17.54 -6.63
CA PHE A 32 6.33 17.21 -7.18
C PHE A 32 6.33 15.84 -7.85
N GLY A 33 7.34 15.54 -8.67
CA GLY A 33 7.49 14.23 -9.29
C GLY A 33 7.62 13.11 -8.25
N GLY A 34 8.36 13.37 -7.17
CA GLY A 34 8.46 12.46 -6.02
C GLY A 34 7.12 12.27 -5.30
N ALA A 35 6.36 13.34 -5.09
CA ALA A 35 5.05 13.30 -4.45
C ALA A 35 4.04 12.47 -5.25
N LEU A 36 4.00 12.63 -6.59
CA LEU A 36 3.13 11.83 -7.46
C LEU A 36 3.44 10.33 -7.38
N ARG A 37 4.72 9.95 -7.50
CA ARG A 37 5.15 8.54 -7.40
C ARG A 37 4.85 7.94 -6.03
N ARG A 38 4.95 8.73 -4.95
CA ARG A 38 4.57 8.29 -3.60
C ARG A 38 3.05 8.08 -3.49
N SER A 39 2.26 8.99 -4.04
CA SER A 39 0.80 8.91 -4.06
C SER A 39 0.32 7.64 -4.80
N GLU A 40 0.89 7.34 -5.96
CA GLU A 40 0.58 6.10 -6.69
C GLU A 40 0.91 4.84 -5.87
N ARG A 41 2.07 4.80 -5.21
CA ARG A 41 2.44 3.66 -4.36
C ARG A 41 1.52 3.47 -3.15
N VAL A 42 1.02 4.56 -2.58
CA VAL A 42 0.04 4.51 -1.48
C VAL A 42 -1.28 3.93 -1.99
N ARG A 43 -1.76 4.43 -3.14
CA ARG A 43 -2.98 3.92 -3.78
C ARG A 43 -2.90 2.43 -4.10
N ASP A 44 -1.79 1.96 -4.67
CA ASP A 44 -1.58 0.53 -4.95
C ASP A 44 -1.64 -0.32 -3.68
N ARG A 45 -1.08 0.17 -2.57
CA ARG A 45 -1.10 -0.52 -1.28
C ARG A 45 -2.52 -0.56 -0.70
N GLU A 46 -3.27 0.52 -0.78
CA GLU A 46 -4.68 0.58 -0.35
C GLU A 46 -5.54 -0.41 -1.14
N GLN A 47 -5.38 -0.45 -2.46
CA GLN A 47 -6.07 -1.41 -3.32
C GLN A 47 -5.72 -2.86 -2.98
N ALA A 48 -4.43 -3.17 -2.77
CA ALA A 48 -3.99 -4.50 -2.36
C ALA A 48 -4.59 -4.91 -1.00
N LEU A 49 -4.69 -3.97 -0.05
CA LEU A 49 -5.27 -4.23 1.25
C LEU A 49 -6.78 -4.46 1.17
N LEU A 50 -7.51 -3.65 0.39
CA LEU A 50 -8.94 -3.86 0.15
C LEU A 50 -9.20 -5.21 -0.50
N PHE A 51 -8.35 -5.62 -1.44
CA PHE A 51 -8.46 -6.95 -2.05
C PHE A 51 -8.18 -8.08 -1.04
N ALA A 52 -7.15 -7.94 -0.20
CA ALA A 52 -6.87 -8.90 0.87
C ALA A 52 -8.03 -9.01 1.88
N GLN A 53 -8.65 -7.88 2.23
CA GLN A 53 -9.83 -7.84 3.11
C GLN A 53 -11.05 -8.50 2.45
N SER A 54 -11.24 -8.31 1.14
CA SER A 54 -12.31 -8.98 0.38
C SER A 54 -12.13 -10.50 0.38
N LEU A 55 -10.90 -10.99 0.15
CA LEU A 55 -10.59 -12.42 0.23
C LEU A 55 -10.85 -12.98 1.64
N LEU A 56 -10.40 -12.29 2.68
CA LEU A 56 -10.68 -12.69 4.07
C LEU A 56 -12.19 -12.71 4.36
N ALA A 57 -12.94 -11.73 3.86
CA ALA A 57 -14.40 -11.70 4.01
C ALA A 57 -15.08 -12.87 3.28
N GLN A 58 -14.59 -13.26 2.11
CA GLN A 58 -15.06 -14.44 1.38
C GLN A 58 -14.77 -15.72 2.17
N LEU A 59 -13.59 -15.84 2.79
CA LEU A 59 -13.27 -16.97 3.66
C LEU A 59 -14.24 -17.09 4.84
N ARG A 60 -14.55 -15.96 5.50
CA ARG A 60 -15.45 -15.91 6.67
C ARG A 60 -16.87 -16.40 6.37
N VAL A 61 -17.37 -16.20 5.15
CA VAL A 61 -18.69 -16.69 4.74
C VAL A 61 -18.65 -18.11 4.18
N SER A 62 -17.46 -18.63 3.87
CA SER A 62 -17.27 -20.00 3.41
C SER A 62 -17.40 -20.98 4.57
N PRO A 63 -18.18 -22.07 4.42
CA PRO A 63 -18.32 -23.07 5.47
C PRO A 63 -16.98 -23.75 5.77
N ALA A 64 -16.65 -23.85 7.06
CA ALA A 64 -15.52 -24.65 7.52
C ALA A 64 -15.78 -26.15 7.30
N PRO A 65 -14.73 -26.98 7.10
CA PRO A 65 -13.30 -26.65 7.18
C PRO A 65 -12.77 -25.92 5.93
N TRP A 66 -11.89 -24.95 6.15
CA TRP A 66 -11.19 -24.25 5.08
C TRP A 66 -9.98 -25.04 4.58
N ALA A 67 -9.60 -24.84 3.32
CA ALA A 67 -8.37 -25.40 2.78
C ALA A 67 -7.14 -24.75 3.44
N ALA A 68 -6.07 -25.53 3.64
CA ALA A 68 -4.84 -25.03 4.28
C ALA A 68 -4.12 -23.95 3.44
N SER A 69 -4.24 -24.00 2.11
CA SER A 69 -3.72 -22.97 1.23
C SER A 69 -4.55 -22.88 -0.05
N THR A 70 -4.93 -21.67 -0.44
CA THR A 70 -5.63 -21.36 -1.69
C THR A 70 -4.88 -20.23 -2.38
N SER A 71 -4.79 -20.25 -3.71
CA SER A 71 -4.15 -19.16 -4.45
C SER A 71 -4.77 -18.96 -5.82
N GLY A 72 -4.58 -17.77 -6.39
CA GLY A 72 -5.15 -17.45 -7.68
C GLY A 72 -4.64 -16.13 -8.24
N ARG A 73 -5.26 -15.74 -9.36
CA ARG A 73 -5.05 -14.45 -10.01
C ARG A 73 -6.39 -13.75 -10.19
N SER A 74 -6.44 -12.48 -9.86
CA SER A 74 -7.58 -11.61 -10.17
C SER A 74 -7.54 -11.20 -11.64
N THR A 75 -8.72 -10.87 -12.20
CA THR A 75 -8.85 -10.22 -13.50
C THR A 75 -8.10 -8.90 -13.57
N ASP A 76 -7.90 -8.23 -12.44
CA ASP A 76 -7.26 -6.92 -12.34
C ASP A 76 -5.73 -7.01 -12.18
N GLY A 77 -5.13 -8.18 -12.47
CA GLY A 77 -3.68 -8.37 -12.46
C GLY A 77 -3.05 -8.56 -11.07
N TRP A 78 -3.85 -8.92 -10.06
CA TRP A 78 -3.34 -9.28 -8.73
C TRP A 78 -3.12 -10.77 -8.61
N TRP A 79 -1.95 -11.17 -8.13
CA TRP A 79 -1.72 -12.51 -7.61
C TRP A 79 -2.02 -12.54 -6.12
N TRP A 80 -2.64 -13.61 -5.64
CA TRP A 80 -2.95 -13.76 -4.23
C TRP A 80 -2.76 -15.19 -3.75
N ARG A 81 -2.50 -15.32 -2.45
CA ARG A 81 -2.46 -16.58 -1.71
C ARG A 81 -3.06 -16.37 -0.33
N GLU A 82 -3.91 -17.29 0.06
CA GLU A 82 -4.46 -17.40 1.40
C GLU A 82 -3.91 -18.67 2.04
N ASP A 83 -3.37 -18.56 3.24
CA ASP A 83 -2.87 -19.67 4.02
C ASP A 83 -3.62 -19.73 5.36
N VAL A 84 -4.13 -20.91 5.69
CA VAL A 84 -4.90 -21.17 6.90
C VAL A 84 -4.17 -22.23 7.73
N ALA A 85 -3.85 -21.89 8.97
CA ALA A 85 -3.18 -22.80 9.91
C ALA A 85 -3.95 -22.85 11.24
N PRO A 86 -3.97 -23.99 11.95
CA PRO A 86 -4.48 -24.03 13.32
C PRO A 86 -3.78 -22.99 14.20
N PHE A 87 -4.56 -22.28 15.02
CA PHE A 87 -4.05 -21.34 16.00
C PHE A 87 -4.40 -21.83 17.40
N ASP A 88 -3.38 -22.09 18.22
CA ASP A 88 -3.60 -22.48 19.61
C ASP A 88 -4.00 -21.26 20.44
N ALA A 89 -5.29 -21.15 20.74
CA ALA A 89 -5.85 -20.09 21.57
C ALA A 89 -5.92 -20.48 23.06
N GLY A 90 -5.35 -21.63 23.46
CA GLY A 90 -5.43 -22.12 24.84
C GLY A 90 -6.84 -22.54 25.26
N THR A 91 -7.69 -22.97 24.31
CA THR A 91 -9.08 -23.34 24.57
C THR A 91 -9.21 -24.81 25.03
N ASP A 92 -10.15 -25.10 25.95
CA ASP A 92 -10.45 -26.46 26.41
C ASP A 92 -10.83 -27.36 25.19
N ALA A 93 -10.38 -28.61 25.20
CA ALA A 93 -10.69 -29.62 24.18
C ALA A 93 -12.20 -29.82 23.98
N ARG A 94 -13.02 -29.55 25.01
CA ARG A 94 -14.49 -29.59 24.94
C ARG A 94 -15.12 -28.41 24.18
N ASN A 95 -14.36 -27.38 23.85
CA ASN A 95 -14.86 -26.24 23.10
C ASN A 95 -15.07 -26.61 21.61
N PRO A 96 -16.29 -26.49 21.06
CA PRO A 96 -16.56 -26.78 19.64
C PRO A 96 -15.95 -25.72 18.69
N TRP A 97 -15.47 -24.59 19.22
CA TRP A 97 -14.80 -23.56 18.44
C TRP A 97 -13.30 -23.79 18.37
N LYS A 98 -12.76 -23.81 17.15
CA LYS A 98 -11.32 -23.86 16.88
C LYS A 98 -10.89 -22.55 16.24
N ALA A 99 -9.73 -22.05 16.65
CA ALA A 99 -9.12 -20.86 16.09
C ALA A 99 -8.15 -21.23 14.97
N PHE A 100 -8.13 -20.39 13.94
CA PHE A 100 -7.26 -20.53 12.78
C PHE A 100 -6.58 -19.20 12.49
N ALA A 101 -5.27 -19.23 12.30
CA ALA A 101 -4.51 -18.10 11.80
C ALA A 101 -4.64 -18.08 10.27
N VAL A 102 -5.21 -17.01 9.75
CA VAL A 102 -5.41 -16.79 8.31
C VAL A 102 -4.44 -15.70 7.86
N THR A 103 -3.61 -16.01 6.87
CA THR A 103 -2.71 -15.04 6.24
C THR A 103 -3.06 -14.90 4.78
N VAL A 104 -3.53 -13.71 4.39
CA VAL A 104 -3.81 -13.36 3.00
C VAL A 104 -2.67 -12.51 2.47
N ARG A 105 -2.01 -12.97 1.41
CA ARG A 105 -0.92 -12.27 0.72
C ARG A 105 -1.39 -11.86 -0.67
N VAL A 106 -1.17 -10.59 -1.00
CA VAL A 106 -1.56 -9.99 -2.28
C VAL A 106 -0.36 -9.27 -2.88
N ARG A 107 -0.13 -9.50 -4.16
CA ARG A 107 0.95 -8.91 -4.94
C ARG A 107 0.44 -8.54 -6.33
N ARG A 108 0.81 -7.35 -6.83
CA ARG A 108 0.53 -7.01 -8.23
C ARG A 108 1.46 -7.79 -9.16
N ASP A 109 0.98 -8.15 -10.34
CA ASP A 109 1.80 -8.71 -11.41
C ASP A 109 2.61 -7.64 -12.14
N ALA A 110 3.50 -6.96 -11.41
CA ALA A 110 4.38 -5.94 -11.95
C ALA A 110 5.79 -6.11 -11.38
N VAL A 111 6.80 -5.72 -12.16
CA VAL A 111 8.21 -5.78 -11.74
C VAL A 111 8.42 -4.84 -10.55
N GLY A 112 8.94 -5.38 -9.45
CA GLY A 112 9.17 -4.61 -8.21
C GLY A 112 7.91 -4.37 -7.36
N ALA A 113 6.78 -5.00 -7.70
CA ALA A 113 5.57 -4.94 -6.87
C ALA A 113 5.84 -5.49 -5.47
N ARG A 114 5.46 -4.72 -4.44
CA ARG A 114 5.56 -5.16 -3.05
C ARG A 114 4.37 -6.04 -2.70
N GLU A 115 4.64 -7.10 -1.96
CA GLU A 115 3.61 -7.93 -1.35
C GLU A 115 2.99 -7.20 -0.15
N VAL A 116 1.67 -7.24 -0.06
CA VAL A 116 0.89 -6.81 1.09
C VAL A 116 0.33 -8.06 1.75
N ALA A 117 0.53 -8.19 3.07
CA ALA A 117 0.02 -9.30 3.86
C ALA A 117 -0.97 -8.80 4.90
N LEU A 118 -2.14 -9.43 4.93
CA LEU A 118 -3.14 -9.29 5.99
C LEU A 118 -3.12 -10.55 6.84
N LYS A 119 -2.98 -10.39 8.15
CA LYS A 119 -3.02 -11.50 9.12
C LYS A 119 -4.26 -11.33 9.98
N SER A 120 -5.02 -12.40 10.15
CA SER A 120 -6.21 -12.45 10.99
C SER A 120 -6.26 -13.76 11.76
N VAL A 121 -7.05 -13.80 12.84
CA VAL A 121 -7.41 -15.03 13.54
C VAL A 121 -8.92 -15.19 13.40
N GLU A 122 -9.34 -16.30 12.80
CA GLU A 122 -10.74 -16.61 12.57
C GLU A 122 -11.17 -17.80 13.44
N LEU A 123 -12.38 -17.74 13.96
CA LEU A 123 -12.99 -18.83 14.72
C LEU A 123 -13.94 -19.59 13.82
N ALA A 124 -13.77 -20.90 13.74
CA ALA A 124 -14.73 -21.78 13.10
C ALA A 124 -15.25 -22.80 14.10
N LYS A 125 -16.55 -23.07 14.03
CA LYS A 125 -17.16 -24.19 14.76
C LYS A 125 -16.86 -25.46 13.98
N THR A 126 -16.14 -26.39 14.59
CA THR A 126 -16.03 -27.74 14.02
C THR A 126 -17.39 -28.40 14.17
N ALA A 127 -18.01 -28.83 13.07
CA ALA A 127 -19.24 -29.61 13.13
C ALA A 127 -19.00 -30.88 13.99
N PRO A 128 -20.02 -31.35 14.74
CA PRO A 128 -19.91 -32.60 15.49
C PRO A 128 -19.69 -33.80 14.58
#